data_AF-A0A958IU45-F1
#
_entry.id   AF-A0A958IU45-F1
#
_cell.length_a   1.000
_cell.length_b   1.000
_cell.length_c   1.000
_cell.angle_alpha   90.00
_cell.angle_beta   90.00
_cell.angle_gamma   90.00
#
_symmetry.space_group_name_H-M   'P 1'
#
loop_
_entity.id
_entity.type
_entity.pdbx_description
1 polymer ?
#
loop_
_entity_poly.entity_id
_entity_poly.type
_entity_poly.pdbx_seq_one_letter_code
_entity_poly.pdbx_strand_id
1 'polypeptide(L)'
;MKDKQLLKIGLLIDSFQIPAWAYRVVEKICQGGYAQFALVILHPAAKTSDNWGIKAPGNFGSLLYRMFEKFEDQRYNPLNPFTLTDVKPLLTRATVMTLN
;
A
#
# COMPACT_ATOMS: atom_id res chain seq x y z
N MET A 1 26.87 -0.14 -26.59
CA MET A 1 26.32 -0.55 -25.29
C MET A 1 24.95 -1.14 -25.56
N LYS A 2 24.68 -2.40 -25.21
CA LYS A 2 23.36 -3.02 -25.42
C LYS A 2 22.38 -2.35 -24.47
N ASP A 3 21.31 -1.74 -24.97
CA ASP A 3 20.25 -1.21 -24.12
C ASP A 3 19.74 -2.34 -23.22
N LYS A 4 19.86 -2.16 -21.91
CA LYS A 4 19.37 -3.13 -20.93
C LYS A 4 17.84 -3.13 -21.04
N GLN A 5 17.28 -4.13 -21.73
CA GLN A 5 15.83 -4.30 -21.82
C GLN A 5 15.26 -4.59 -20.43
N LEU A 6 14.54 -3.62 -19.88
CA LEU A 6 13.80 -3.78 -18.63
C LEU A 6 12.50 -4.54 -18.87
N LEU A 7 12.15 -5.43 -17.93
CA LEU A 7 10.84 -6.08 -17.93
C LEU A 7 9.75 -5.00 -17.79
N LYS A 8 8.78 -4.99 -18.71
CA LYS A 8 7.63 -4.09 -18.65
C LYS A 8 6.52 -4.75 -17.84
N ILE A 9 6.07 -4.09 -16.79
CA ILE A 9 5.05 -4.59 -15.87
C ILE A 9 3.81 -3.70 -15.95
N GLY A 10 2.63 -4.33 -15.92
CA GLY A 10 1.35 -3.67 -15.70
C GLY A 10 0.96 -3.75 -14.22
N LEU A 11 0.48 -2.64 -13.64
CA LEU A 11 0.01 -2.54 -12.27
C LEU A 11 -1.51 -2.32 -12.26
N LEU A 12 -2.27 -3.23 -11.68
CA LEU A 12 -3.71 -3.07 -11.47
C LEU A 12 -3.94 -2.62 -10.01
N ILE A 13 -4.59 -1.48 -9.81
CA ILE A 13 -4.87 -0.92 -8.50
C ILE A 13 -6.25 -0.27 -8.48
N ASP A 14 -6.89 -0.28 -7.32
CA ASP A 14 -8.20 0.36 -7.17
C ASP A 14 -8.10 1.87 -6.90
N SER A 15 -6.98 2.29 -6.32
CA SER A 15 -6.67 3.65 -5.94
C SER A 15 -5.16 3.86 -5.93
N PHE A 16 -4.72 5.10 -6.14
CA PHE A 16 -3.31 5.48 -5.93
C PHE A 16 -2.90 5.51 -4.46
N GLN A 17 -3.87 5.50 -3.55
CA GLN A 17 -3.65 5.30 -2.13
C GLN A 17 -3.59 3.80 -1.86
N ILE A 18 -2.38 3.27 -1.75
CA ILE A 18 -2.15 1.85 -1.48
C ILE A 18 -1.54 1.65 -0.08
N PRO A 19 -1.74 0.50 0.56
CA PRO A 19 -1.05 0.17 1.80
C PRO A 19 0.47 0.34 1.70
N ALA A 20 1.12 0.79 2.77
CA ALA A 20 2.56 1.00 2.84
C ALA A 20 3.37 -0.26 2.46
N TRP A 21 2.89 -1.46 2.78
CA TRP A 21 3.56 -2.70 2.32
C TRP A 21 3.57 -2.80 0.80
N ALA A 22 2.48 -2.44 0.13
CA ALA A 22 2.35 -2.50 -1.32
C ALA A 22 3.21 -1.40 -1.98
N TYR A 23 3.23 -0.21 -1.38
CA TYR A 23 4.15 0.86 -1.78
C TYR A 23 5.60 0.40 -1.77
N ARG A 24 6.04 -0.30 -0.71
CA ARG A 24 7.42 -0.84 -0.63
C ARG A 24 7.73 -1.86 -1.72
N VAL A 25 6.76 -2.65 -2.17
CA VAL A 25 6.95 -3.57 -3.30
C VAL A 25 7.17 -2.78 -4.59
N VAL A 26 6.32 -1.79 -4.86
CA VAL A 26 6.45 -0.92 -6.04
C VAL A 26 7.78 -0.17 -6.03
N GLU A 27 8.16 0.39 -4.88
CA GLU A 27 9.42 1.10 -4.67
C GLU A 27 10.63 0.19 -4.98
N LYS A 28 10.67 -1.03 -4.43
CA LYS A 28 11.75 -1.99 -4.68
C LYS A 28 11.86 -2.38 -6.15
N ILE A 29 10.73 -2.53 -6.86
CA ILE A 29 10.71 -2.84 -8.28
C ILE A 29 11.32 -1.66 -9.08
N CYS A 30 10.91 -0.42 -8.77
CA CYS A 30 11.44 0.77 -9.42
C CYS A 30 12.94 0.97 -9.17
N GLN A 31 13.41 0.75 -7.94
CA GLN A 31 14.82 0.91 -7.56
C GLN A 31 15.71 -0.23 -8.07
N GLY A 32 15.16 -1.42 -8.28
CA GLY A 32 15.93 -2.61 -8.65
C GLY A 32 16.56 -2.57 -10.04
N GLY A 33 16.09 -1.70 -10.94
CA GLY A 33 16.69 -1.50 -12.27
C GLY A 33 16.64 -2.74 -13.17
N TYR A 34 15.73 -3.67 -12.90
CA TYR A 34 15.45 -4.88 -13.71
C TYR A 34 14.06 -4.83 -14.36
N ALA A 35 13.16 -3.97 -13.86
CA ALA A 35 11.80 -3.82 -14.35
C ALA A 35 11.36 -2.35 -14.33
N GLN A 36 10.32 -2.06 -15.09
CA GLN A 36 9.65 -0.76 -15.12
C GLN A 36 8.14 -0.95 -15.25
N PHE A 37 7.37 -0.11 -14.55
CA PHE A 37 5.93 -0.04 -14.76
C PHE A 37 5.66 0.71 -16.06
N ALA A 38 5.02 0.03 -17.01
CA ALA A 38 4.65 0.60 -18.30
C ALA A 38 3.16 0.98 -18.35
N LEU A 39 2.32 0.29 -17.57
CA LEU A 39 0.89 0.49 -17.53
C LEU A 39 0.39 0.45 -16.09
N VAL A 40 -0.53 1.34 -15.74
CA VAL A 40 -1.31 1.32 -14.51
C VAL A 40 -2.78 1.29 -14.91
N ILE A 41 -3.49 0.26 -14.48
CA ILE A 41 -4.92 0.13 -14.68
C ILE A 41 -5.58 0.51 -13.35
N LEU A 42 -6.39 1.56 -13.38
CA LEU A 42 -7.16 2.03 -12.25
C LEU A 42 -8.57 1.44 -12.36
N HIS A 43 -8.92 0.53 -11.45
CA HIS A 43 -10.29 0.05 -11.30
C HIS A 43 -10.98 0.87 -10.21
N PRO A 44 -11.91 1.78 -10.53
CA PRO A 44 -12.57 2.56 -9.49
C PRO A 44 -13.39 1.61 -8.60
N ALA A 45 -12.85 1.26 -7.43
CA ALA A 45 -13.62 0.53 -6.43
C ALA A 45 -14.85 1.37 -6.07
N ALA A 46 -16.02 0.72 -6.10
CA ALA A 46 -17.24 1.32 -5.57
C ALA A 46 -16.95 1.76 -4.13
N LYS A 47 -17.19 3.05 -3.82
CA LYS A 47 -16.96 3.64 -2.51
C LYS A 47 -17.62 2.77 -1.45
N THR A 48 -16.85 1.94 -0.76
CA THR A 48 -17.32 1.19 0.39
C THR A 48 -17.32 2.21 1.53
N SER A 49 -18.52 2.63 1.94
CA SER A 49 -18.67 3.46 3.12
C SER A 49 -18.35 2.59 4.34
N ASP A 50 -17.12 2.68 4.83
CA ASP A 50 -16.72 2.00 6.05
C ASP A 50 -17.40 2.67 7.26
N ASN A 51 -18.61 2.21 7.57
CA ASN A 51 -19.29 2.42 8.84
C ASN A 51 -19.16 1.14 9.67
N TRP A 52 -17.94 0.79 10.10
CA TRP A 52 -17.72 -0.26 11.08
C TRP A 52 -17.34 0.34 12.44
N GLY A 53 -18.35 0.95 13.07
CA GLY A 53 -18.31 1.27 14.49
C GLY A 53 -18.49 -0.01 15.31
N ILE A 54 -17.39 -0.70 15.63
CA ILE A 54 -17.42 -1.81 16.57
C ILE A 54 -17.38 -1.23 17.99
N LYS A 55 -18.55 -1.12 18.63
CA LYS A 55 -18.64 -0.94 20.08
C LYS A 55 -18.41 -2.29 20.75
N ALA A 56 -17.23 -2.49 21.33
CA ALA A 56 -16.96 -3.62 22.21
C ALA A 56 -17.27 -3.25 23.67
N PRO A 57 -18.05 -4.06 24.43
CA PRO A 57 -18.25 -3.84 25.85
C PRO A 57 -16.99 -4.23 26.63
N GLY A 58 -16.72 -3.48 27.70
CA GLY A 58 -15.51 -3.61 28.52
C GLY A 58 -15.29 -5.05 29.00
N ASN A 59 -14.16 -5.63 28.62
CA ASN A 59 -13.74 -6.95 29.03
C ASN A 59 -12.26 -6.86 29.43
N PHE A 60 -11.88 -7.41 30.58
CA PHE A 60 -10.54 -7.25 31.19
C PHE A 60 -9.38 -7.66 30.25
N GLY A 61 -9.65 -8.54 29.27
CA GLY A 61 -8.72 -8.90 28.20
C GLY A 61 -8.32 -7.74 27.28
N SER A 62 -9.20 -6.75 27.04
CA SER A 62 -8.86 -5.55 26.26
C SER A 62 -7.89 -4.62 26.99
N LEU A 63 -7.85 -4.71 28.33
CA LEU A 63 -6.97 -3.92 29.18
C LEU A 63 -5.54 -4.49 29.15
N LEU A 64 -5.40 -5.82 29.23
CA LEU A 64 -4.12 -6.51 29.02
C LEU A 64 -3.60 -6.26 27.59
N TYR A 65 -4.47 -6.39 26.59
CA TYR A 65 -4.14 -6.11 25.20
C TYR A 65 -3.64 -4.66 24.99
N ARG A 66 -4.31 -3.65 25.56
CA ARG A 66 -3.84 -2.24 25.52
C ARG A 66 -2.51 -2.02 26.23
N MET A 67 -2.22 -2.78 27.29
CA MET A 67 -0.91 -2.68 27.95
C MET A 67 0.18 -3.26 27.06
N PHE A 68 -0.06 -4.42 26.43
CA PHE A 68 0.87 -4.98 25.45
C PHE A 68 1.13 -4.04 24.26
N GLU A 69 0.08 -3.46 23.66
CA GLU A 69 0.24 -2.47 22.57
C GLU A 69 1.14 -1.29 22.98
N LYS A 70 0.95 -0.74 24.19
CA LYS A 70 1.79 0.37 24.68
C LYS A 70 3.27 0.01 24.85
N PHE A 71 3.56 -1.24 25.21
CA PHE A 71 4.94 -1.72 25.34
C PHE A 71 5.57 -2.07 23.99
N GLU A 72 4.78 -2.55 23.03
CA GLU A 72 5.24 -2.76 21.65
C GLU A 72 5.53 -1.43 20.95
N ASP A 73 4.61 -0.46 20.99
CA ASP A 73 4.76 0.86 20.34
C ASP A 73 6.04 1.62 20.77
N GLN A 74 6.46 1.46 22.03
CA GLN A 74 7.67 2.13 22.55
C GLN A 74 8.97 1.49 22.08
N ARG A 75 8.96 0.20 21.75
CA ARG A 75 10.19 -0.57 21.47
C ARG A 75 10.32 -0.92 19.99
N TYR A 76 9.20 -1.05 19.32
CA TYR A 76 9.04 -1.25 17.90
C TYR A 76 7.92 -0.32 17.47
N ASN A 77 8.26 0.79 16.81
CA ASN A 77 7.29 1.54 16.04
C ASN A 77 7.43 1.10 14.58
N PRO A 78 7.03 -0.14 14.20
CA PRO A 78 7.05 -0.51 12.80
C PRO A 78 6.02 0.39 12.13
N LEU A 79 6.43 1.07 11.05
CA LEU A 79 5.49 1.75 10.17
C LEU A 79 4.34 0.79 9.89
N ASN A 80 3.11 1.20 10.23
CA ASN A 80 1.95 0.35 10.02
C ASN A 80 1.86 -0.01 8.53
N PRO A 81 1.93 -1.30 8.16
CA PRO A 81 1.99 -1.73 6.76
C PRO A 81 0.71 -1.40 6.00
N PHE A 82 -0.40 -1.12 6.70
CA PHE A 82 -1.69 -0.76 6.13
C PHE A 82 -1.93 0.74 6.05
N THR A 83 -0.98 1.58 6.50
CA THR A 83 -1.08 3.03 6.29
C THR A 83 -1.10 3.34 4.80
N LEU A 84 -2.13 4.08 4.37
CA LEU A 84 -2.27 4.48 2.98
C LEU A 84 -1.15 5.45 2.59
N THR A 85 -0.50 5.14 1.47
CA THR A 85 0.62 5.89 0.91
C THR A 85 0.36 6.15 -0.56
N ASP A 86 0.66 7.38 -1.03
CA ASP A 86 0.49 7.73 -2.44
C ASP A 86 1.60 7.13 -3.30
N VAL A 87 1.22 6.26 -4.23
CA VAL A 87 2.15 5.60 -5.15
C VAL A 87 2.42 6.40 -6.43
N LYS A 88 1.65 7.46 -6.72
CA LYS A 88 1.83 8.29 -7.94
C LYS A 88 3.27 8.74 -8.19
N PRO A 89 4.06 9.17 -7.18
CA PRO A 89 5.42 9.64 -7.40
C PRO A 89 6.34 8.58 -8.02
N LEU A 90 6.07 7.28 -7.76
CA LEU A 90 6.86 6.17 -8.27
C LEU A 90 6.48 5.76 -9.70
N LEU A 91 5.31 6.17 -10.18
CA LEU A 91 4.70 5.70 -11.43
C LEU A 91 4.68 6.77 -12.53
N THR A 92 5.52 7.80 -12.42
CA THR A 92 5.57 8.94 -13.37
C THR A 92 5.81 8.55 -14.83
N ARG A 93 6.41 7.39 -15.08
CA ARG A 93 6.72 6.88 -16.42
C ARG A 93 5.68 5.92 -16.98
N ALA A 94 4.71 5.49 -16.16
CA ALA A 94 3.72 4.51 -16.57
C ALA A 94 2.50 5.22 -17.18
N THR A 95 1.94 4.63 -18.24
CA THR A 95 0.66 5.08 -18.78
C THR A 95 -0.46 4.68 -17.83
N VAL A 96 -1.37 5.60 -17.49
CA VAL A 96 -2.52 5.32 -16.64
C VAL A 96 -3.76 5.13 -17.50
N MET A 97 -4.49 4.04 -17.28
CA MET A 97 -5.77 3.73 -17.90
C MET A 97 -6.82 3.53 -16.81
N THR A 98 -7.92 4.28 -16.87
CA THR A 98 -9.05 4.09 -15.96
C THR A 98 -10.09 3.22 -16.63
N LEU A 99 -10.56 2.19 -15.93
CA LEU A 99 -11.70 1.40 -16.36
C LEU A 99 -12.98 2.14 -15.98
N ASN A 100 -13.86 2.36 -16.96
CA ASN A 100 -15.20 2.92 -16.75
C ASN A 100 -16.21 1.83 -16.43
#